data_AF-A0A1L8SVW6-F1
#
_entry.id   AF-A0A1L8SVW6-F1
#
_cell.length_a   1.000
_cell.length_b   1.000
_cell.length_c   1.000
_cell.angle_alpha   90.00
_cell.angle_beta   90.00
_cell.angle_gamma   90.00
#
_symmetry.space_group_name_H-M   'P 1'
#
loop_
_entity.id
_entity.type
_entity.pdbx_description
1 polymer ?
#
loop_
_entity_poly.entity_id
_entity_poly.type
_entity_poly.pdbx_seq_one_letter_code
_entity_poly.pdbx_strand_id
1 'polypeptide(L)'
;MLLGLVVMTLGFTVAGCSSKSDEAIKDENSSSYDFDSEFEKAKDSAGDDDLTADPDIEYVGGETEGTSSVTPYESSSSSVEVQENSATREQSNALSAATEYLDYTAFSKQGLYDQLIFEEYPADAAQYAIDNISADWNQNALQTAEDYLDFTSFSDQGLYDQLIHDKYTPDEAQYAINNLPD
;
A
#
# COMPACT_ATOMS: atom_id res chain seq x y z
N MET A 1 -50.40 24.61 3.79
CA MET A 1 -50.87 24.92 2.42
C MET A 1 -49.64 25.29 1.59
N LEU A 2 -49.47 24.64 0.43
CA LEU A 2 -48.44 24.83 -0.64
C LEU A 2 -46.97 24.71 -0.17
N LEU A 3 -46.15 23.69 -0.47
CA LEU A 3 -45.89 22.93 -1.70
C LEU A 3 -45.55 23.83 -2.91
N GLY A 4 -44.26 24.17 -3.02
CA GLY A 4 -43.65 24.80 -4.19
C GLY A 4 -42.51 23.92 -4.72
N LEU A 5 -42.89 22.82 -5.36
CA LEU A 5 -42.02 21.89 -6.07
C LEU A 5 -41.77 22.45 -7.48
N VAL A 6 -40.61 23.04 -7.72
CA VAL A 6 -40.19 23.47 -9.07
C VAL A 6 -39.36 22.35 -9.70
N VAL A 7 -40.04 21.47 -10.42
CA VAL A 7 -39.44 20.51 -11.34
C VAL A 7 -39.27 21.23 -12.67
N MET A 8 -38.04 21.57 -13.03
CA MET A 8 -37.69 22.09 -14.35
C MET A 8 -36.87 21.02 -15.08
N THR A 9 -37.59 20.08 -15.66
CA THR A 9 -37.06 19.10 -16.60
C THR A 9 -36.91 19.70 -17.99
N LEU A 10 -36.02 19.05 -18.76
CA LEU A 10 -35.90 19.02 -20.23
C LEU A 10 -35.06 20.11 -20.90
N GLY A 11 -33.87 19.68 -21.30
CA GLY A 11 -33.04 20.28 -22.34
C GLY A 11 -31.97 19.30 -22.83
N PHE A 12 -32.37 18.08 -23.24
CA PHE A 12 -31.50 17.14 -23.95
C PHE A 12 -31.44 17.58 -25.42
N THR A 13 -30.33 18.18 -25.85
CA THR A 13 -30.05 18.40 -27.27
C THR A 13 -28.88 17.52 -27.69
N VAL A 14 -29.23 16.37 -28.28
CA VAL A 14 -28.32 15.61 -29.14
C VAL A 14 -28.32 16.29 -30.51
N ALA A 15 -27.19 16.89 -30.86
CA ALA A 15 -26.86 17.22 -32.24
C ALA A 15 -25.69 16.32 -32.65
N GLY A 16 -26.02 15.23 -33.35
CA GLY A 16 -25.04 14.40 -34.02
C GLY A 16 -24.48 15.10 -35.25
N CYS A 17 -23.15 15.06 -35.37
CA CYS A 17 -22.49 15.12 -36.67
C CYS A 17 -21.79 13.78 -36.90
N SER A 18 -22.31 13.10 -37.92
CA SER A 18 -21.81 11.89 -38.53
C SER A 18 -20.43 12.13 -39.16
N SER A 19 -19.43 11.32 -38.80
CA SER A 19 -18.26 11.05 -39.62
C SER A 19 -17.81 9.63 -39.34
N LYS A 20 -18.08 8.79 -40.33
CA LYS A 20 -17.83 7.37 -40.38
C LYS A 20 -16.46 7.21 -41.05
N SER A 21 -15.47 6.75 -40.30
CA SER A 21 -14.26 6.16 -40.84
C SER A 21 -14.00 4.91 -40.02
N ASP A 22 -14.34 3.78 -40.63
CA ASP A 22 -13.93 2.45 -40.22
C ASP A 22 -12.41 2.39 -40.21
N GLU A 23 -11.80 2.03 -39.09
CA GLU A 23 -10.53 1.31 -39.09
C GLU A 23 -10.44 0.46 -37.83
N ALA A 24 -10.64 -0.84 -38.05
CA ALA A 24 -10.37 -1.87 -37.08
C ALA A 24 -8.84 -2.03 -36.98
N ILE A 25 -8.25 -1.60 -35.87
CA ILE A 25 -6.97 -2.15 -35.43
C ILE A 25 -7.30 -3.28 -34.47
N LYS A 26 -7.29 -4.49 -35.04
CA LYS A 26 -7.04 -5.71 -34.28
C LYS A 26 -5.54 -5.83 -34.07
N ASP A 27 -5.22 -6.63 -33.06
CA ASP A 27 -3.94 -7.29 -32.80
C ASP A 27 -3.13 -6.66 -31.66
N GLU A 28 -3.51 -7.12 -30.46
CA GLU A 28 -2.63 -7.80 -29.50
C GLU A 28 -1.17 -7.34 -29.43
N ASN A 29 -0.86 -6.60 -28.37
CA ASN A 29 0.45 -6.72 -27.75
C ASN A 29 0.28 -6.89 -26.23
N SER A 30 -0.28 -8.04 -25.86
CA SER A 30 -0.06 -8.65 -24.56
C SER A 30 1.41 -9.09 -24.53
N SER A 31 2.29 -8.17 -24.12
CA SER A 31 3.68 -8.49 -23.81
C SER A 31 3.73 -9.30 -22.52
N SER A 32 3.45 -10.59 -22.65
CA SER A 32 3.90 -11.60 -21.70
C SER A 32 5.42 -11.61 -21.75
N TYR A 33 6.05 -11.05 -20.73
CA TYR A 33 7.50 -11.11 -20.60
C TYR A 33 7.91 -12.55 -20.25
N ASP A 34 8.43 -13.27 -21.25
CA ASP A 34 9.08 -14.58 -21.09
C ASP A 34 10.43 -14.39 -20.35
N PHE A 35 10.41 -14.56 -19.03
CA PHE A 35 11.58 -14.45 -18.14
C PHE A 35 12.58 -15.62 -18.27
N ASP A 36 12.22 -16.69 -18.97
CA ASP A 36 12.99 -17.96 -19.00
C ASP A 36 14.06 -18.05 -20.11
N SER A 37 14.17 -17.06 -21.02
CA SER A 37 15.03 -17.20 -22.22
C SER A 37 16.44 -16.60 -22.10
N GLU A 38 16.77 -15.79 -21.09
CA GLU A 38 18.11 -15.18 -20.98
C GLU A 38 19.07 -15.87 -20.00
N PHE A 39 18.61 -16.82 -19.19
CA PHE A 39 19.49 -17.54 -18.25
C PHE A 39 20.48 -18.50 -18.95
N GLU A 40 20.10 -19.08 -20.10
CA GLU A 40 20.94 -20.05 -20.81
C GLU A 40 22.01 -19.42 -21.72
N LYS A 41 22.02 -18.09 -21.89
CA LYS A 41 23.06 -17.40 -22.68
C LYS A 41 24.27 -16.98 -21.85
N ALA A 42 24.17 -17.01 -20.53
CA ALA A 42 25.27 -16.62 -19.63
C ALA A 42 26.22 -17.77 -19.26
N LYS A 43 25.97 -19.01 -19.70
CA LYS A 43 26.74 -20.19 -19.28
C LYS A 43 27.98 -20.52 -20.11
N ASP A 44 28.13 -19.91 -21.28
CA ASP A 44 29.23 -20.21 -22.22
C ASP A 44 30.43 -19.24 -22.11
N SER A 45 30.44 -18.37 -21.09
CA SER A 45 31.49 -17.35 -20.90
C SER A 45 31.95 -17.21 -19.44
N ALA A 46 32.17 -18.33 -18.77
CA ALA A 46 33.05 -18.40 -17.62
C ALA A 46 34.14 -19.42 -17.94
N GLY A 47 35.33 -18.88 -18.22
CA GLY A 47 36.51 -19.68 -18.52
C GLY A 47 36.95 -20.49 -17.31
N ASP A 48 37.74 -21.52 -17.59
CA ASP A 48 38.50 -22.28 -16.61
C ASP A 48 39.40 -21.37 -15.76
N ASP A 49 38.93 -20.95 -14.59
CA ASP A 49 39.79 -20.54 -13.48
C ASP A 49 39.90 -21.66 -12.45
N ASP A 50 41.06 -22.31 -12.51
CA ASP A 50 41.65 -23.23 -11.55
C ASP A 50 41.71 -22.57 -10.15
N LEU A 51 40.71 -22.86 -9.31
CA LEU A 51 40.76 -22.63 -7.88
C LEU A 51 40.89 -23.97 -7.17
N THR A 52 42.14 -24.36 -6.90
CA THR A 52 42.47 -25.47 -5.99
C THR A 52 41.93 -25.16 -4.60
N ALA A 53 40.88 -25.90 -4.21
CA ALA A 53 40.31 -25.85 -2.87
C ALA A 53 41.31 -26.38 -1.83
N ASP A 54 41.61 -25.54 -0.83
CA ASP A 54 42.29 -25.92 0.40
C ASP A 54 41.28 -26.65 1.31
N PRO A 55 41.49 -27.93 1.68
CA PRO A 55 40.47 -28.74 2.35
C PRO A 55 40.33 -28.57 3.89
N ASP A 56 41.01 -27.62 4.53
CA ASP A 56 40.98 -27.49 6.01
C ASP A 56 40.18 -26.27 6.52
N ILE A 57 38.87 -26.21 6.22
CA ILE A 57 37.95 -25.36 7.00
C ILE A 57 36.90 -26.25 7.68
N GLU A 58 37.07 -26.42 9.00
CA GLU A 58 36.06 -26.99 9.88
C GLU A 58 34.84 -26.08 9.99
N TYR A 59 33.76 -26.48 9.32
CA TYR A 59 32.43 -25.89 9.45
C TYR A 59 31.79 -26.34 10.77
N VAL A 60 31.86 -25.48 11.79
CA VAL A 60 31.11 -25.63 13.04
C VAL A 60 29.63 -25.34 12.76
N GLY A 61 28.86 -26.41 12.58
CA GLY A 61 27.41 -26.36 12.45
C GLY A 61 26.72 -26.01 13.78
N GLY A 62 25.97 -24.90 13.77
CA GLY A 62 24.99 -24.57 14.81
C GLY A 62 23.62 -25.07 14.39
N GLU A 63 23.18 -26.16 15.02
CA GLU A 63 21.81 -26.64 15.03
C GLU A 63 20.94 -25.70 15.87
N THR A 64 19.74 -25.33 15.39
CA THR A 64 18.50 -25.40 16.20
C THR A 64 17.28 -25.46 15.27
N GLU A 65 16.81 -26.68 15.07
CA GLU A 65 15.43 -27.02 14.73
C GLU A 65 14.51 -26.67 15.91
N GLY A 66 13.34 -26.09 15.60
CA GLY A 66 12.37 -25.64 16.58
C GLY A 66 10.94 -25.72 16.07
N THR A 67 10.53 -26.92 15.66
CA THR A 67 9.14 -27.36 15.48
C THR A 67 8.23 -26.93 16.64
N SER A 68 7.07 -26.37 16.33
CA SER A 68 5.92 -26.44 17.23
C SER A 68 4.60 -26.40 16.46
N SER A 69 3.76 -27.33 16.89
CA SER A 69 2.55 -27.83 16.28
C SER A 69 1.35 -26.88 16.41
N VAL A 70 0.52 -26.94 15.38
CA VAL A 70 -0.86 -26.46 15.29
C VAL A 70 -1.70 -26.85 16.51
N THR A 71 -2.59 -25.94 16.97
CA THR A 71 -3.92 -26.29 17.48
C THR A 71 -4.96 -25.27 16.96
N PRO A 72 -6.03 -25.72 16.29
CA PRO A 72 -7.19 -24.87 16.00
C PRO A 72 -8.06 -24.74 17.25
N TYR A 73 -8.21 -23.52 17.77
CA TYR A 73 -9.21 -23.21 18.80
C TYR A 73 -10.38 -22.48 18.13
N GLU A 74 -11.40 -23.24 17.78
CA GLU A 74 -12.76 -22.72 17.64
C GLU A 74 -13.25 -22.43 19.07
N SER A 75 -13.28 -21.16 19.46
CA SER A 75 -13.87 -20.70 20.71
C SER A 75 -14.88 -19.60 20.42
N SER A 76 -16.09 -20.05 20.10
CA SER A 76 -17.31 -19.29 20.25
C SER A 76 -17.46 -18.89 21.71
N SER A 77 -17.42 -17.59 22.01
CA SER A 77 -17.90 -17.06 23.28
C SER A 77 -18.52 -15.71 23.08
N SER A 78 -19.83 -15.69 23.34
CA SER A 78 -20.77 -14.60 23.21
C SER A 78 -20.28 -13.25 23.70
N SER A 79 -20.60 -12.26 22.86
CA SER A 79 -20.71 -10.85 23.17
C SER A 79 -21.38 -10.61 24.53
N VAL A 80 -20.62 -10.00 25.43
CA VAL A 80 -21.15 -9.24 26.57
C VAL A 80 -21.17 -7.79 26.08
N GLU A 81 -22.33 -7.35 25.60
CA GLU A 81 -22.57 -5.92 25.35
C GLU A 81 -22.66 -5.23 26.71
N VAL A 82 -21.51 -4.72 27.18
CA VAL A 82 -21.48 -3.65 28.17
C VAL A 82 -21.16 -2.38 27.40
N GLN A 83 -22.21 -1.62 27.09
CA GLN A 83 -22.05 -0.20 26.80
C GLN A 83 -21.41 0.47 28.00
N GLU A 84 -20.16 0.88 27.87
CA GLU A 84 -19.58 2.01 28.58
C GLU A 84 -18.63 2.71 27.58
N ASN A 85 -18.72 4.02 27.55
CA ASN A 85 -18.19 4.93 26.54
C ASN A 85 -16.65 5.09 26.60
N SER A 86 -15.93 3.98 26.82
CA SER A 86 -14.48 3.92 26.99
C SER A 86 -13.87 2.89 26.04
N ALA A 87 -12.76 3.25 25.40
CA ALA A 87 -12.02 2.38 24.51
C ALA A 87 -11.68 1.04 25.17
N THR A 88 -11.74 -0.05 24.40
CA THR A 88 -11.21 -1.35 24.84
C THR A 88 -9.68 -1.28 24.98
N ARG A 89 -9.09 -2.29 25.63
CA ARG A 89 -7.62 -2.40 25.71
C ARG A 89 -6.99 -2.47 24.32
N GLU A 90 -7.56 -3.28 23.42
CA GLU A 90 -7.05 -3.42 22.04
C GLU A 90 -7.16 -2.11 21.26
N GLN A 91 -8.28 -1.40 21.38
CA GLN A 91 -8.46 -0.07 20.77
C GLN A 91 -7.43 0.95 21.28
N SER A 92 -7.17 0.95 22.60
CA SER A 92 -6.18 1.86 23.21
C SER A 92 -4.74 1.53 22.79
N ASN A 93 -4.43 0.24 22.67
CA ASN A 93 -3.14 -0.24 22.21
C ASN A 93 -2.93 0.10 20.73
N ALA A 94 -3.93 -0.14 19.87
CA ALA A 94 -3.87 0.20 18.45
C ALA A 94 -3.66 1.71 18.24
N LEU A 95 -4.33 2.56 19.02
CA LEU A 95 -4.12 4.01 18.96
C LEU A 95 -2.71 4.42 19.40
N SER A 96 -2.18 3.79 20.45
CA SER A 96 -0.80 4.03 20.89
C SER A 96 0.20 3.62 19.81
N ALA A 97 0.05 2.42 19.24
CA ALA A 97 0.90 1.92 18.16
C ALA A 97 0.83 2.81 16.92
N ALA A 98 -0.37 3.22 16.51
CA ALA A 98 -0.56 4.15 15.40
C ALA A 98 0.17 5.49 15.61
N THR A 99 0.17 5.99 16.84
CA THR A 99 0.91 7.21 17.21
C THR A 99 2.41 6.98 17.11
N GLU A 100 2.93 5.89 17.67
CA GLU A 100 4.35 5.53 17.61
C GLU A 100 4.85 5.35 16.16
N TYR A 101 4.01 4.78 15.29
CA TYR A 101 4.30 4.68 13.86
C TYR A 101 4.46 6.04 13.21
N LEU A 102 3.50 6.96 13.42
CA LEU A 102 3.56 8.30 12.85
C LEU A 102 4.69 9.16 13.41
N ASP A 103 5.15 8.89 14.64
CA ASP A 103 6.33 9.53 15.22
C ASP A 103 7.64 9.07 14.55
N TYR A 104 7.67 7.87 13.96
CA TYR A 104 8.86 7.28 13.34
C TYR A 104 8.89 7.45 11.81
N THR A 105 7.75 7.31 11.15
CA THR A 105 7.65 7.36 9.68
C THR A 105 6.28 7.88 9.24
N ALA A 106 6.25 8.56 8.10
CA ALA A 106 5.01 9.02 7.51
C ALA A 106 4.21 7.85 6.91
N PHE A 107 2.90 7.86 7.16
CA PHE A 107 1.94 6.93 6.55
C PHE A 107 0.75 7.69 6.00
N SER A 108 0.18 7.15 4.91
CA SER A 108 -1.19 7.47 4.52
C SER A 108 -2.17 6.92 5.56
N LYS A 109 -3.38 7.49 5.62
CA LYS A 109 -4.41 7.02 6.56
C LYS A 109 -4.74 5.55 6.36
N GLN A 110 -4.86 5.11 5.11
CA GLN A 110 -5.12 3.71 4.78
C GLN A 110 -3.89 2.83 5.02
N GLY A 111 -2.68 3.31 4.69
CA GLY A 111 -1.45 2.58 4.95
C GLY A 111 -1.25 2.32 6.45
N LEU A 112 -1.55 3.29 7.31
CA LEU A 112 -1.50 3.11 8.76
C LEU A 112 -2.53 2.08 9.25
N TYR A 113 -3.75 2.09 8.69
CA TYR A 113 -4.74 1.06 8.98
C TYR A 113 -4.22 -0.34 8.60
N ASP A 114 -3.71 -0.48 7.38
CA ASP A 114 -3.20 -1.75 6.86
C ASP A 114 -2.01 -2.25 7.69
N GLN A 115 -1.16 -1.34 8.18
CA GLN A 115 -0.06 -1.67 9.10
C GLN A 115 -0.59 -2.26 10.42
N LEU A 116 -1.62 -1.67 11.03
CA LEU A 116 -2.21 -2.21 12.26
C LEU A 116 -2.86 -3.58 12.02
N ILE A 117 -3.48 -3.79 10.86
CA ILE A 117 -4.04 -5.11 10.49
C ILE A 117 -2.92 -6.14 10.31
N PHE A 118 -1.79 -5.75 9.71
CA PHE A 118 -0.62 -6.63 9.58
C PHE A 118 -0.05 -7.05 10.95
N GLU A 119 -0.12 -6.17 11.94
CA GLU A 119 0.24 -6.47 13.34
C GLU A 119 -0.83 -7.25 14.12
N GLU A 120 -1.85 -7.76 13.43
CA GLU A 120 -2.92 -8.58 13.99
C GLU A 120 -3.82 -7.83 15.00
N TYR A 121 -3.86 -6.49 14.97
CA TYR A 121 -4.91 -5.77 15.67
C TYR A 121 -6.28 -6.14 15.08
N PRO A 122 -7.30 -6.37 15.92
CA PRO A 122 -8.67 -6.52 15.43
C PRO A 122 -9.09 -5.33 14.57
N ALA A 123 -9.84 -5.58 13.49
CA ALA A 123 -10.20 -4.53 12.53
C ALA A 123 -10.97 -3.35 13.18
N ASP A 124 -11.79 -3.63 14.19
CA ASP A 124 -12.49 -2.60 14.97
C ASP A 124 -11.53 -1.79 15.87
N ALA A 125 -10.45 -2.39 16.36
CA ALA A 125 -9.40 -1.68 17.09
C ALA A 125 -8.54 -0.81 16.16
N ALA A 126 -8.14 -1.32 15.00
CA ALA A 126 -7.42 -0.56 13.98
C ALA A 126 -8.27 0.62 13.47
N GLN A 127 -9.55 0.39 13.16
CA GLN A 127 -10.45 1.47 12.75
C GLN A 127 -10.61 2.52 13.85
N TYR A 128 -10.76 2.08 15.11
CA TYR A 128 -10.80 3.00 16.25
C TYR A 128 -9.55 3.88 16.32
N ALA A 129 -8.35 3.31 16.14
CA ALA A 129 -7.11 4.09 16.12
C ALA A 129 -7.13 5.16 15.02
N ILE A 130 -7.52 4.78 13.81
CA ILE A 130 -7.58 5.66 12.64
C ILE A 130 -8.63 6.77 12.77
N ASP A 131 -9.72 6.51 13.50
CA ASP A 131 -10.77 7.50 13.75
C ASP A 131 -10.41 8.49 14.88
N ASN A 132 -9.53 8.08 15.80
CA ASN A 132 -9.19 8.87 16.98
C ASN A 132 -7.79 9.50 16.93
N ILE A 133 -6.94 9.07 16.00
CA ILE A 133 -5.61 9.67 15.80
C ILE A 133 -5.74 11.03 15.12
N SER A 134 -5.00 12.01 15.64
CA SER A 134 -4.87 13.34 15.04
C SER A 134 -3.57 13.41 14.27
N ALA A 135 -3.65 13.41 12.94
CA ALA A 135 -2.50 13.50 12.05
C ALA A 135 -2.79 14.48 10.91
N ASP A 136 -1.73 15.14 10.44
CA ASP A 136 -1.79 15.95 9.21
C ASP A 136 -1.39 15.07 8.03
N TRP A 137 -2.40 14.51 7.36
CA TRP A 137 -2.18 13.56 6.26
C TRP A 137 -1.53 14.18 5.03
N ASN A 138 -1.76 15.49 4.82
CA ASN A 138 -1.08 16.24 3.77
C ASN A 138 0.42 16.35 4.09
N GLN A 139 0.76 16.61 5.35
CA GLN A 139 2.15 16.67 5.77
C GLN A 139 2.84 15.31 5.74
N ASN A 140 2.13 14.24 6.09
CA ASN A 140 2.65 12.88 5.91
C ASN A 140 2.93 12.59 4.44
N ALA A 141 2.04 12.97 3.52
CA ALA A 141 2.27 12.78 2.08
C ALA A 141 3.50 13.55 1.59
N LEU A 142 3.68 14.79 2.03
CA LEU A 142 4.86 15.59 1.71
C LEU A 142 6.13 14.94 2.27
N GLN A 143 6.13 14.50 3.53
CA GLN A 143 7.28 13.83 4.12
C GLN A 143 7.63 12.53 3.37
N THR A 144 6.65 11.70 3.03
CA THR A 144 6.89 10.49 2.23
C THR A 144 7.46 10.84 0.85
N ALA A 145 7.01 11.93 0.23
CA ALA A 145 7.51 12.38 -1.06
C ALA A 145 8.99 12.81 -0.98
N GLU A 146 9.35 13.59 0.06
CA GLU A 146 10.74 13.99 0.35
C GLU A 146 11.62 12.76 0.62
N ASP A 147 11.15 11.83 1.46
CA ASP A 147 11.87 10.60 1.78
C ASP A 147 12.16 9.78 0.51
N TYR A 148 11.20 9.67 -0.41
CA TYR A 148 11.46 9.00 -1.70
C TYR A 148 12.53 9.68 -2.52
N LEU A 149 12.50 11.01 -2.60
CA LEU A 149 13.46 11.80 -3.38
C LEU A 149 14.87 11.75 -2.79
N ASP A 150 15.01 11.56 -1.48
CA ASP A 150 16.30 11.35 -0.83
C ASP A 150 16.99 10.04 -1.26
N PHE A 151 16.21 8.99 -1.57
CA PHE A 151 16.74 7.68 -1.97
C PHE A 151 16.73 7.44 -3.47
N THR A 152 15.80 8.02 -4.22
CA THR A 152 15.62 7.76 -5.66
C THR A 152 15.00 8.96 -6.37
N SER A 153 15.49 9.28 -7.57
CA SER A 153 14.91 10.35 -8.37
C SER A 153 13.59 9.93 -9.00
N PHE A 154 12.56 10.77 -8.84
CA PHE A 154 11.27 10.63 -9.51
C PHE A 154 10.99 11.85 -10.40
N SER A 155 10.13 11.66 -11.40
CA SER A 155 9.39 12.79 -11.99
C SER A 155 8.18 13.12 -11.12
N ASP A 156 7.65 14.34 -11.19
CA ASP A 156 6.46 14.73 -10.41
C ASP A 156 5.28 13.76 -10.58
N GLN A 157 5.00 13.35 -11.82
CA GLN A 157 3.93 12.38 -12.08
C GLN A 157 4.25 10.99 -11.50
N GLY A 158 5.51 10.55 -11.61
CA GLY A 158 5.93 9.27 -11.04
C GLY A 158 5.87 9.26 -9.51
N LEU A 159 6.25 10.37 -8.87
CA LEU A 159 6.16 10.53 -7.42
C LEU A 159 4.70 10.61 -6.96
N TYR A 160 3.86 11.33 -7.70
CA TYR A 160 2.42 11.35 -7.46
C TYR A 160 1.84 9.93 -7.53
N ASP A 161 2.13 9.19 -8.60
CA ASP A 161 1.64 7.81 -8.77
C ASP A 161 2.14 6.88 -7.66
N GLN A 162 3.38 7.11 -7.18
CA GLN A 162 3.94 6.39 -6.04
C GLN A 162 3.14 6.66 -4.75
N LEU A 163 2.84 7.93 -4.43
CA LEU A 163 2.01 8.26 -3.27
C LEU A 163 0.60 7.66 -3.37
N ILE A 164 0.01 7.60 -4.56
CA ILE A 164 -1.27 6.90 -4.79
C ILE A 164 -1.12 5.39 -4.54
N HIS A 165 0.00 4.80 -4.97
CA HIS A 165 0.29 3.40 -4.68
C HIS A 165 0.34 3.15 -3.17
N ASP A 166 0.93 4.07 -2.41
CA ASP A 166 1.03 4.07 -0.95
C ASP A 166 -0.25 4.53 -0.24
N LYS A 167 -1.35 4.60 -1.01
CA LYS A 167 -2.72 4.82 -0.53
C LYS A 167 -2.98 6.22 0.05
N TYR A 168 -2.17 7.20 -0.30
CA TYR A 168 -2.57 8.60 -0.14
C TYR A 168 -3.74 8.91 -1.06
N THR A 169 -4.60 9.84 -0.64
CA THR A 169 -5.66 10.35 -1.50
C THR A 169 -5.05 11.20 -2.62
N PRO A 170 -5.77 11.38 -3.76
CA PRO A 170 -5.35 12.29 -4.82
C PRO A 170 -5.00 13.70 -4.34
N ASP A 171 -5.78 14.23 -3.40
CA ASP A 171 -5.58 15.59 -2.87
C ASP A 171 -4.31 15.68 -2.00
N GLU A 172 -4.03 14.67 -1.17
CA GLU A 172 -2.80 14.58 -0.35
C GLU A 172 -1.56 14.38 -1.22
N ALA A 173 -1.62 13.49 -2.21
CA ALA A 173 -0.53 13.28 -3.15
C ALA A 173 -0.25 14.55 -3.96
N GLN A 174 -1.29 15.23 -4.46
CA GLN A 174 -1.13 16.49 -5.18
C GLN A 174 -0.60 17.62 -4.26
N TYR A 175 -1.04 17.65 -3.00
CA TYR A 175 -0.48 18.56 -2.00
C TYR A 175 1.02 18.35 -1.85
N ALA A 176 1.48 17.10 -1.72
CA ALA A 176 2.90 16.79 -1.61
C ALA A 176 3.70 17.35 -2.80
N ILE A 177 3.30 17.03 -4.03
CA ILE A 177 3.97 17.53 -5.24
C ILE A 177 4.05 19.05 -5.28
N ASN A 178 2.97 19.74 -4.89
CA ASN A 178 2.92 21.20 -4.93
C ASN A 178 3.76 21.90 -3.86
N ASN A 179 4.22 21.17 -2.84
CA ASN A 179 4.96 21.73 -1.70
C ASN A 179 6.39 21.19 -1.56
N LEU A 180 6.88 20.44 -2.54
CA LEU A 180 8.28 20.01 -2.60
C LEU A 180 9.22 21.22 -2.73
N PRO A 181 10.43 21.15 -2.12
CA PRO A 181 11.46 22.16 -2.32
C PRO A 181 12.01 22.14 -3.77
N ASP A 182 12.43 23.31 -4.25
CA ASP A 182 13.03 23.52 -5.59
C ASP A 182 14.39 22.82 -5.78
#